data_AF-A0A1M5UG90-F1
#
_entry.id   AF-A0A1M5UG90-F1
#
_cell.length_a   1.000
_cell.length_b   1.000
_cell.length_c   1.000
_cell.angle_alpha   90.00
_cell.angle_beta   90.00
_cell.angle_gamma   90.00
#
_symmetry.space_group_name_H-M   'P 1'
#
loop_
_entity.id
_entity.type
_entity.pdbx_description
1 polymer ?
#
loop_
_entity_poly.entity_id
_entity_poly.type
_entity_poly.pdbx_seq_one_letter_code
_entity_poly.pdbx_strand_id
1 'polypeptide(L)'
;MKKTTDTELCDGCGKTDVLVERDGNEFCADCLVIVDILASKPNLLNHLCTLTGTGDPAIRCGAAHGSSRELPDVLDAVRYRTRDREQNTWYVSISEMEGDPVEIFASTAFDRDQHLQSRISNLTTITRLISLILRHIFLGEVLTLDKTLKQLRRSSRQKNDLPDMLSNVLSNYRKDQSGQRQHRAA
;
A
#
# COMPACT_ATOMS: atom_id res chain seq x y z
N MET A 1 5.75 13.06 41.05
CA MET A 1 5.91 12.22 39.84
C MET A 1 4.76 12.53 38.89
N LYS A 2 5.01 13.23 37.78
CA LYS A 2 4.03 13.39 36.71
C LYS A 2 4.21 12.21 35.76
N LYS A 3 3.23 11.30 35.70
CA LYS A 3 3.16 10.31 34.63
C LYS A 3 2.77 11.09 33.37
N THR A 4 3.73 11.43 32.52
CA THR A 4 3.47 11.77 31.13
C THR A 4 2.96 10.50 30.47
N THR A 5 1.64 10.39 30.35
CA THR A 5 1.00 9.44 29.43
C THR A 5 1.32 9.95 28.04
N ASP A 6 2.27 9.31 27.36
CA ASP A 6 2.53 9.57 25.95
C ASP A 6 1.24 9.24 25.18
N THR A 7 0.69 10.25 24.55
CA THR A 7 -0.51 10.15 23.72
C THR A 7 -0.08 9.98 22.28
N GLU A 8 -0.56 8.94 21.62
CA GLU A 8 -0.19 8.55 20.25
C GLU A 8 -1.42 8.55 19.34
N LEU A 9 -1.24 8.44 18.02
CA LEU A 9 -2.33 8.50 17.05
C LEU A 9 -3.05 7.14 16.95
N CYS A 10 -4.34 7.12 17.25
CA CYS A 10 -5.17 5.91 17.12
C CYS A 10 -5.28 5.45 15.66
N ASP A 11 -4.99 4.18 15.38
CA ASP A 11 -5.10 3.56 14.05
C ASP A 11 -6.55 3.54 13.52
N GLY A 12 -7.54 3.56 14.42
CA GLY A 12 -8.96 3.51 14.06
C GLY A 12 -9.58 4.85 13.64
N CYS A 13 -9.30 5.93 14.37
CA CYS A 13 -9.92 7.25 14.12
C CYS A 13 -8.93 8.40 13.87
N GLY A 14 -7.62 8.16 13.98
CA GLY A 14 -6.58 9.15 13.76
C GLY A 14 -6.48 10.24 14.84
N LYS A 15 -7.21 10.11 15.96
CA LYS A 15 -7.10 11.06 17.08
C LYS A 15 -5.92 10.68 17.98
N THR A 16 -5.25 11.70 18.51
CA THR A 16 -4.21 11.52 19.52
C THR A 16 -4.85 11.19 20.86
N ASP A 17 -4.55 10.01 21.41
CA ASP A 17 -5.12 9.52 22.67
C ASP A 17 -4.18 8.52 23.35
N VAL A 18 -4.57 8.04 24.53
CA VAL A 18 -3.92 6.87 25.16
C VAL A 18 -4.41 5.62 24.44
N LEU A 19 -3.47 4.87 23.85
CA LEU A 19 -3.79 3.74 22.99
C LEU A 19 -3.63 2.40 23.71
N VAL A 20 -4.33 1.40 23.20
CA VAL A 20 -4.28 0.01 23.62
C VAL A 20 -3.95 -0.84 22.41
N GLU A 21 -2.89 -1.64 22.50
CA GLU A 21 -2.48 -2.57 21.45
C GLU A 21 -3.46 -3.75 21.38
N ARG A 22 -3.89 -4.09 20.15
CA ARG A 22 -4.68 -5.28 19.84
C ARG A 22 -4.37 -5.78 18.43
N ASP A 23 -4.01 -7.06 18.35
CA ASP A 23 -3.68 -7.75 17.10
C ASP A 23 -2.65 -6.98 16.23
N GLY A 24 -1.72 -6.27 16.88
CA GLY A 24 -0.67 -5.48 16.23
C GLY A 24 -1.09 -4.09 15.74
N ASN A 25 -2.27 -3.59 16.13
CA ASN A 25 -2.74 -2.22 15.89
C ASN A 25 -3.02 -1.52 17.22
N GLU A 26 -3.00 -0.18 17.25
CA GLU A 26 -3.14 0.63 18.46
C GLU A 26 -4.42 1.48 18.41
N PHE A 27 -5.33 1.25 19.37
CA PHE A 27 -6.66 1.89 19.38
C PHE A 27 -6.90 2.72 20.63
N CYS A 28 -7.58 3.86 20.47
CA CYS A 28 -8.18 4.56 21.60
C CYS A 28 -9.37 3.77 22.17
N ALA A 29 -9.81 4.12 23.38
CA ALA A 29 -10.89 3.42 24.07
C ALA A 29 -12.17 3.30 23.23
N ASP A 30 -12.57 4.36 22.54
CA ASP A 30 -13.78 4.37 21.70
C ASP A 30 -13.66 3.41 20.50
N CYS A 31 -12.51 3.41 19.83
CA CYS A 31 -12.27 2.52 18.69
C CYS A 31 -12.15 1.06 19.12
N LEU A 32 -11.56 0.81 20.29
CA LEU A 32 -11.42 -0.53 20.85
C LEU A 32 -12.79 -1.18 21.11
N VAL A 33 -13.75 -0.41 21.65
CA VAL A 33 -15.13 -0.87 21.86
C VAL A 33 -15.79 -1.28 20.55
N ILE A 34 -15.57 -0.51 19.48
CA ILE A 34 -16.09 -0.86 18.15
C ILE A 34 -15.44 -2.16 17.67
N VAL A 35 -14.11 -2.28 17.75
CA VAL A 35 -13.37 -3.50 17.37
C VAL A 35 -13.88 -4.73 18.14
N ASP A 36 -14.18 -4.60 19.43
CA ASP A 36 -14.78 -5.67 20.24
C ASP A 36 -16.16 -6.10 19.75
N ILE A 37 -16.99 -5.14 19.38
CA ILE A 37 -18.33 -5.40 18.83
C ILE A 37 -18.21 -6.10 17.48
N LEU A 38 -17.26 -5.69 16.63
CA LEU A 38 -17.00 -6.35 15.35
C LEU A 38 -16.57 -7.80 15.54
N ALA A 39 -15.66 -8.05 16.47
CA ALA A 39 -15.14 -9.39 16.76
C ALA A 39 -16.22 -10.31 17.34
N SER A 40 -17.09 -9.79 18.19
CA SER A 40 -18.11 -10.59 18.89
C SER A 40 -19.43 -10.74 18.12
N LYS A 41 -19.80 -9.76 17.28
CA LYS A 41 -21.10 -9.69 16.61
C LYS A 41 -20.96 -9.13 15.18
N PRO A 42 -20.32 -9.88 14.26
CA PRO A 42 -20.09 -9.41 12.89
C PRO A 42 -21.38 -9.06 12.13
N ASN A 43 -22.47 -9.80 12.37
CA ASN A 43 -23.77 -9.57 11.72
C ASN A 43 -24.48 -8.28 12.17
N LEU A 44 -24.07 -7.69 13.30
CA LEU A 44 -24.68 -6.45 13.80
C LEU A 44 -24.39 -5.29 12.85
N LEU A 45 -23.23 -5.29 12.20
CA LEU A 45 -22.85 -4.19 11.32
C LEU A 45 -23.72 -4.13 10.06
N ASN A 46 -24.01 -5.29 9.45
CA ASN A 46 -24.94 -5.40 8.32
C ASN A 46 -26.32 -4.86 8.68
N HIS A 47 -26.79 -5.18 9.89
CA HIS A 47 -28.08 -4.71 10.39
C HIS A 47 -28.09 -3.18 10.62
N LEU A 48 -27.02 -2.61 11.21
CA LEU A 48 -26.93 -1.17 11.46
C LEU A 48 -26.84 -0.36 10.17
N CYS A 49 -26.13 -0.87 9.16
CA CYS A 49 -26.05 -0.25 7.84
C CYS A 49 -27.42 -0.22 7.14
N THR A 50 -28.15 -1.34 7.17
CA THR A 50 -29.53 -1.42 6.66
C THR A 50 -30.44 -0.37 7.30
N LEU A 51 -30.34 -0.17 8.62
CA LEU A 51 -31.17 0.77 9.36
C LEU A 51 -30.82 2.24 9.13
N THR A 52 -29.55 2.54 8.86
CA THR A 52 -29.05 3.93 8.72
C THR A 52 -29.05 4.42 7.28
N GLY A 53 -29.46 3.59 6.32
CA GLY A 53 -29.41 3.92 4.89
C GLY A 53 -27.99 4.09 4.36
N THR A 54 -26.98 3.74 5.15
CA THR A 54 -25.61 3.56 4.66
C THR A 54 -25.55 2.16 4.08
N GLY A 55 -25.43 2.04 2.76
CA GLY A 55 -25.49 0.75 2.05
C GLY A 55 -24.54 -0.33 2.61
N ASP A 56 -24.73 -1.55 2.11
CA ASP A 56 -24.07 -2.78 2.59
C ASP A 56 -22.59 -2.56 2.98
N PRO A 57 -22.21 -2.80 4.25
CA PRO A 57 -20.85 -2.54 4.72
C PRO A 57 -19.83 -3.47 4.09
N ALA A 58 -20.24 -4.58 3.47
CA ALA A 58 -19.36 -5.38 2.62
C ALA A 58 -18.75 -4.58 1.46
N ILE A 59 -19.39 -3.48 1.03
CA ILE A 59 -18.90 -2.57 -0.02
C ILE A 59 -17.94 -1.51 0.55
N ARG A 60 -18.00 -1.21 1.85
CA ARG A 60 -17.26 -0.10 2.49
C ARG A 60 -16.17 -0.53 3.48
N CYS A 61 -16.34 -1.69 4.10
CA CYS A 61 -15.33 -2.36 4.90
C CYS A 61 -14.93 -3.57 4.09
N GLY A 62 -13.72 -3.56 3.52
CA GLY A 62 -13.14 -4.72 2.85
C GLY A 62 -13.21 -5.92 3.78
N ALA A 63 -14.25 -6.73 3.60
CA ALA A 63 -14.34 -8.05 4.20
C ALA A 63 -13.24 -8.86 3.55
N ALA A 64 -12.12 -8.98 4.27
CA ALA A 64 -11.21 -10.08 4.07
C ALA A 64 -12.05 -11.37 4.18
N HIS A 65 -12.24 -12.02 3.02
CA HIS A 65 -12.96 -13.26 2.73
C HIS A 65 -14.31 -13.12 2.00
N GLY A 66 -14.20 -12.82 0.70
CA GLY A 66 -15.25 -13.04 -0.29
C GLY A 66 -14.69 -12.89 -1.71
N SER A 67 -13.94 -13.90 -2.17
CA SER A 67 -13.12 -13.95 -3.40
C SER A 67 -11.88 -13.04 -3.38
N SER A 68 -10.70 -13.64 -3.28
CA SER A 68 -9.49 -13.02 -3.81
C SER A 68 -9.75 -12.80 -5.30
N ARG A 69 -10.17 -11.60 -5.68
CA ARG A 69 -10.21 -11.21 -7.09
C ARG A 69 -8.77 -11.16 -7.56
N GLU A 70 -8.33 -12.26 -8.17
CA GLU A 70 -7.02 -12.30 -8.81
C GLU A 70 -7.06 -11.47 -10.09
N LEU A 71 -5.97 -10.75 -10.34
CA LEU A 71 -5.77 -10.08 -11.61
C LEU A 71 -5.66 -11.13 -12.72
N PRO A 72 -6.42 -10.99 -13.81
CA PRO A 72 -6.20 -11.78 -15.01
C PRO A 72 -4.77 -11.61 -15.53
N ASP A 73 -4.23 -12.64 -16.19
CA ASP A 73 -2.91 -12.58 -16.82
C ASP A 73 -2.80 -11.49 -17.90
N VAL A 74 -3.93 -11.13 -18.51
CA VAL A 74 -4.03 -10.11 -19.56
C VAL A 74 -5.11 -9.12 -19.18
N LEU A 75 -4.75 -7.84 -19.18
CA LEU A 75 -5.66 -6.72 -18.97
C LEU A 75 -5.59 -5.76 -20.15
N ASP A 76 -6.74 -5.20 -20.49
CA ASP A 76 -6.79 -4.07 -21.40
C ASP A 76 -6.19 -2.84 -20.72
N ALA A 77 -5.47 -2.04 -21.50
CA ALA A 77 -4.83 -0.84 -21.01
C ALA A 77 -5.00 0.34 -21.98
N VAL A 78 -5.30 1.50 -21.42
CA VAL A 78 -5.34 2.76 -22.16
C VAL A 78 -3.95 3.40 -22.13
N ARG A 79 -3.39 3.67 -23.30
CA ARG A 79 -2.06 4.28 -23.45
C ARG A 79 -2.17 5.78 -23.71
N TYR A 80 -1.73 6.58 -22.76
CA TYR A 80 -1.62 8.03 -22.84
C TYR A 80 -0.22 8.44 -23.28
N ARG A 81 -0.14 9.32 -24.28
CA ARG A 81 1.12 9.94 -24.72
C ARG A 81 1.19 11.35 -24.13
N THR A 82 2.28 11.67 -23.46
CA THR A 82 2.54 13.00 -22.89
C THR A 82 3.97 13.48 -23.17
N ARG A 83 4.27 14.72 -22.79
CA ARG A 83 5.61 15.32 -22.90
C ARG A 83 6.00 15.96 -21.57
N ASP A 84 7.28 15.84 -21.20
CA ASP A 84 7.81 16.52 -20.02
C ASP A 84 8.26 17.96 -20.33
N ARG A 85 8.84 18.64 -19.33
CA ARG A 85 9.37 20.01 -19.46
C ARG A 85 10.49 20.14 -20.50
N GLU A 86 11.24 19.06 -20.73
CA GLU A 86 12.33 18.96 -21.70
C GLU A 86 11.83 18.52 -23.09
N GLN A 87 10.50 18.42 -23.29
CA GLN A 87 9.86 17.91 -24.51
C GLN A 87 10.13 16.43 -24.83
N ASN A 88 10.67 15.66 -23.87
CA ASN A 88 10.80 14.21 -24.05
C ASN A 88 9.42 13.59 -24.09
N THR A 89 9.21 12.61 -24.97
CA THR A 89 7.94 11.89 -25.08
C THR A 89 7.87 10.76 -24.06
N TRP A 90 6.77 10.73 -23.30
CA TRP A 90 6.45 9.70 -22.32
C TRP A 90 5.17 8.97 -22.71
N TYR A 91 5.11 7.69 -22.37
CA TYR A 91 3.93 6.86 -22.54
C TYR A 91 3.53 6.28 -21.19
N VAL A 92 2.29 6.51 -20.79
CA VAL A 92 1.70 5.96 -19.57
C VAL A 92 0.57 5.04 -19.99
N SER A 93 0.66 3.76 -19.62
CA SER A 93 -0.39 2.78 -19.83
C SER A 93 -1.10 2.53 -18.50
N ILE A 94 -2.43 2.67 -18.48
CA ILE A 94 -3.27 2.39 -17.33
C ILE A 94 -4.09 1.15 -17.66
N SER A 95 -3.87 0.07 -16.92
CA SER A 95 -4.68 -1.14 -17.00
C SER A 95 -5.93 -0.97 -16.15
N GLU A 96 -7.08 -1.28 -16.73
CA GLU A 96 -8.39 -1.08 -16.11
C GLU A 96 -9.12 -2.42 -15.95
N MET A 97 -9.88 -2.56 -14.86
CA MET A 97 -10.78 -3.68 -14.63
C MET A 97 -12.14 -3.13 -14.21
N GLU A 98 -13.19 -3.47 -14.95
CA GLU A 98 -14.56 -2.96 -14.70
C GLU A 98 -14.68 -1.43 -14.72
N GLY A 99 -13.74 -0.74 -15.38
CA GLY A 99 -13.67 0.72 -15.46
C GLY A 99 -12.82 1.40 -14.37
N ASP A 100 -12.26 0.62 -13.44
CA ASP A 100 -11.39 1.12 -12.38
C ASP A 100 -9.91 0.82 -12.67
N PRO A 101 -8.98 1.75 -12.34
CA PRO A 101 -7.56 1.56 -12.59
C PRO A 101 -6.92 0.59 -11.60
N VAL A 102 -6.22 -0.42 -12.10
CA VAL A 102 -5.60 -1.48 -11.27
C VAL A 102 -4.08 -1.49 -11.33
N GLU A 103 -3.49 -1.23 -12.49
CA GLU A 103 -2.04 -1.16 -12.66
C GLU A 103 -1.65 -0.02 -13.60
N ILE A 104 -0.50 0.58 -13.34
CA ILE A 104 0.08 1.63 -14.17
C ILE A 104 1.49 1.24 -14.59
N PHE A 105 1.80 1.52 -15.86
CA PHE A 105 3.13 1.37 -16.44
C PHE A 105 3.52 2.66 -17.13
N ALA A 106 4.78 3.05 -17.00
CA ALA A 106 5.32 4.19 -17.73
C ALA A 106 6.58 3.77 -18.49
N SER A 107 6.70 4.26 -19.71
CA SER A 107 7.86 4.04 -20.57
C SER A 107 8.24 5.33 -21.29
N THR A 108 9.52 5.42 -21.65
CA THR A 108 10.10 6.53 -22.40
C THR A 108 10.78 6.00 -23.66
N ALA A 109 10.87 6.82 -24.71
CA ALA A 109 11.52 6.44 -25.96
C ALA A 109 13.05 6.24 -25.82
N PHE A 110 13.64 6.65 -24.70
CA PHE A 110 15.09 6.70 -24.49
C PHE A 110 15.64 5.58 -23.56
N ASP A 111 14.98 4.41 -23.50
CA ASP A 111 15.30 3.31 -22.56
C ASP A 111 16.73 2.71 -22.71
N ARG A 112 17.51 3.13 -23.72
CA ARG A 112 18.86 2.62 -24.01
C ARG A 112 20.01 3.52 -23.53
N ASP A 113 19.75 4.72 -23.03
CA ASP A 113 20.82 5.62 -22.59
C ASP A 113 21.23 5.30 -21.13
N GLN A 114 22.53 5.09 -20.91
CA GLN A 114 23.09 4.71 -19.61
C GLN A 114 22.86 5.82 -18.55
N HIS A 115 22.88 7.09 -18.97
CA HIS A 115 22.60 8.21 -18.08
C HIS A 115 21.13 8.29 -17.64
N LEU A 116 20.22 7.71 -18.41
CA LEU A 116 18.78 7.72 -18.13
C LEU A 116 18.32 6.51 -17.30
N GLN A 117 19.16 5.47 -17.14
CA GLN A 117 18.79 4.26 -16.38
C GLN A 117 18.38 4.57 -14.93
N SER A 118 19.04 5.52 -14.27
CA SER A 118 18.66 5.95 -12.90
C SER A 118 17.27 6.63 -12.88
N ARG A 119 16.97 7.48 -13.87
CA ARG A 119 15.65 8.11 -14.02
C ARG A 119 14.57 7.06 -14.30
N ILE A 120 14.87 6.06 -15.13
CA ILE A 120 13.96 4.97 -15.48
C ILE A 120 13.75 4.04 -14.27
N SER A 121 14.77 3.78 -13.47
CA SER A 121 14.67 3.01 -12.21
C SER A 121 13.72 3.71 -11.23
N ASN A 122 13.85 5.03 -11.06
CA ASN A 122 12.92 5.83 -10.23
C ASN A 122 11.49 5.81 -10.78
N LEU A 123 11.31 5.96 -12.08
CA LEU A 123 9.99 5.87 -12.72
C LEU A 123 9.34 4.50 -12.51
N THR A 124 10.11 3.43 -12.74
CA THR A 124 9.66 2.04 -12.55
C THR A 124 9.24 1.83 -11.11
N THR A 125 9.99 2.42 -10.17
CA THR A 125 9.67 2.35 -8.74
C THR A 125 8.35 3.02 -8.42
N ILE A 126 8.16 4.27 -8.86
CA ILE A 126 6.91 5.01 -8.63
C ILE A 126 5.73 4.24 -9.20
N THR A 127 5.81 3.80 -10.46
CA THR A 127 4.71 3.08 -11.10
C THR A 127 4.40 1.75 -10.41
N ARG A 128 5.40 0.96 -10.02
CA ARG A 128 5.19 -0.30 -9.28
C ARG A 128 4.57 -0.08 -7.90
N LEU A 129 4.95 0.98 -7.20
CA LEU A 129 4.37 1.31 -5.89
C LEU A 129 2.93 1.82 -6.03
N ILE A 130 2.64 2.66 -7.03
CA ILE A 130 1.26 3.08 -7.33
C ILE A 130 0.40 1.87 -7.69
N SER A 131 0.86 0.96 -8.55
CA SER A 131 0.14 -0.28 -8.85
C SER A 131 -0.10 -1.14 -7.60
N LEU A 132 0.83 -1.15 -6.65
CA LEU A 132 0.62 -1.85 -5.37
C LEU A 132 -0.48 -1.19 -4.53
N ILE A 133 -0.56 0.14 -4.52
CA ILE A 133 -1.60 0.91 -3.83
C ILE A 133 -2.96 0.74 -4.52
N LEU A 134 -3.02 0.80 -5.86
CA LEU A 134 -4.25 0.61 -6.62
C LEU A 134 -4.85 -0.77 -6.39
N ARG A 135 -4.02 -1.82 -6.37
CA ARG A 135 -4.46 -3.17 -6.01
C ARG A 135 -4.95 -3.28 -4.58
N HIS A 136 -4.34 -2.56 -3.64
CA HIS A 136 -4.87 -2.50 -2.27
C HIS A 136 -6.25 -1.84 -2.22
N ILE A 137 -6.44 -0.71 -2.92
CA ILE A 137 -7.70 0.03 -2.96
C ILE A 137 -8.80 -0.78 -3.64
N PHE A 138 -8.51 -1.40 -4.79
CA PHE A 138 -9.53 -2.03 -5.63
C PHE A 138 -9.76 -3.51 -5.34
N LEU A 139 -8.69 -4.27 -5.08
CA LEU A 139 -8.76 -5.72 -4.85
C LEU A 139 -8.76 -6.09 -3.37
N GLY A 140 -8.57 -5.12 -2.47
CA GLY A 140 -8.39 -5.37 -1.04
C GLY A 140 -7.08 -6.10 -0.72
N GLU A 141 -6.10 -6.10 -1.63
CA GLU A 141 -4.82 -6.74 -1.39
C GLU A 141 -4.11 -6.11 -0.17
N VAL A 142 -3.73 -6.91 0.82
CA VAL A 142 -2.97 -6.39 1.98
C VAL A 142 -1.63 -5.81 1.50
N LEU A 143 -1.38 -4.55 1.85
CA LEU A 143 -0.12 -3.86 1.62
C LEU A 143 0.84 -4.19 2.76
N THR A 144 1.92 -4.93 2.48
CA THR A 144 2.91 -5.31 3.48
C THR A 144 4.30 -4.79 3.12
N LEU A 145 5.17 -4.63 4.13
CA LEU A 145 6.57 -4.25 3.91
C LEU A 145 7.28 -5.22 2.95
N ASP A 146 7.01 -6.53 3.03
CA ASP A 146 7.60 -7.52 2.12
C ASP A 146 7.19 -7.30 0.66
N LYS A 147 5.91 -6.98 0.41
CA LYS A 147 5.44 -6.65 -0.94
C LYS A 147 6.10 -5.37 -1.45
N THR A 148 6.23 -4.35 -0.61
CA THR A 148 6.92 -3.10 -0.94
C THR A 148 8.39 -3.34 -1.29
N LEU A 149 9.12 -4.08 -0.46
CA LEU A 149 10.52 -4.46 -0.71
C LEU A 149 10.68 -5.27 -2.01
N LYS A 150 9.74 -6.19 -2.30
CA LYS A 150 9.74 -6.95 -3.55
C LYS A 150 9.58 -6.04 -4.77
N GLN A 151 8.73 -5.02 -4.71
CA GLN A 151 8.57 -4.06 -5.81
C GLN A 151 9.80 -3.15 -5.96
N LEU A 152 10.41 -2.70 -4.86
CA LEU A 152 11.65 -1.92 -4.89
C LEU A 152 12.78 -2.69 -5.58
N ARG A 153 13.01 -3.95 -5.17
CA ARG A 153 14.03 -4.81 -5.79
C ARG A 153 13.77 -5.06 -7.27
N ARG A 154 12.51 -5.23 -7.67
CA ARG A 154 12.12 -5.40 -9.08
C ARG A 154 12.23 -4.11 -9.92
N SER A 155 12.35 -2.96 -9.27
CA SER A 155 12.48 -1.66 -9.94
C SER A 155 13.93 -1.25 -10.10
N SER A 156 14.83 -1.78 -9.26
CA SER A 156 16.27 -1.59 -9.41
C SER A 156 16.77 -2.14 -10.73
N ARG A 157 17.61 -1.36 -11.40
CA ARG A 157 18.26 -1.70 -12.68
C ARG A 157 19.77 -1.80 -12.56
N GLN A 158 20.35 -1.24 -11.50
CA GLN A 158 21.79 -1.26 -11.25
C GLN A 158 22.08 -1.20 -9.75
N LYS A 159 23.26 -1.71 -9.35
CA LYS A 159 23.71 -1.64 -7.97
C LYS A 159 23.83 -0.18 -7.51
N ASN A 160 23.39 0.11 -6.28
CA ASN A 160 23.39 1.43 -5.66
C ASN A 160 22.50 2.47 -6.38
N ASP A 161 21.51 2.05 -7.17
CA ASP A 161 20.43 2.96 -7.52
C ASP A 161 19.49 3.18 -6.33
N LEU A 162 18.65 4.22 -6.40
CA LEU A 162 17.77 4.59 -5.30
C LEU A 162 16.87 3.41 -4.85
N PRO A 163 16.26 2.61 -5.74
CA PRO A 163 15.44 1.47 -5.31
C PRO A 163 16.25 0.38 -4.61
N ASP A 164 17.47 0.09 -5.05
CA ASP A 164 18.40 -0.81 -4.35
C ASP A 164 18.71 -0.28 -2.94
N MET A 165 19.14 0.98 -2.84
CA MET A 165 19.45 1.64 -1.55
C MET A 165 18.26 1.62 -0.59
N LEU A 166 17.06 1.98 -1.07
CA LEU A 166 15.83 1.93 -0.27
C LEU A 166 15.51 0.51 0.18
N SER A 167 15.64 -0.47 -0.72
CA SER A 167 15.38 -1.86 -0.36
C SER A 167 16.34 -2.37 0.71
N ASN A 168 17.60 -1.93 0.70
CA ASN A 168 18.61 -2.30 1.68
C ASN A 168 18.31 -1.67 3.06
N VAL A 169 18.02 -0.36 3.09
CA VAL A 169 17.68 0.34 4.34
C VAL A 169 16.40 -0.20 4.94
N LEU A 170 15.33 -0.35 4.14
CA LEU A 170 14.03 -0.82 4.62
C LEU A 170 14.05 -2.31 5.02
N SER A 171 14.94 -3.12 4.45
CA SER A 171 15.08 -4.53 4.86
C SER A 171 15.50 -4.67 6.32
N ASN A 172 16.19 -3.67 6.90
CA ASN A 172 16.56 -3.67 8.33
C ASN A 172 15.35 -3.56 9.28
N TYR A 173 14.21 -3.10 8.77
CA TYR A 173 12.96 -2.97 9.53
C TYR A 173 12.06 -4.20 9.41
N ARG A 174 12.49 -5.24 8.66
CA ARG A 174 11.82 -6.53 8.69
C ARG A 174 12.01 -7.10 10.10
N LYS A 175 10.94 -7.18 10.88
CA LYS A 175 10.93 -7.91 12.14
C LYS A 175 11.21 -9.38 11.77
N ASP A 176 12.42 -9.88 12.06
CA ASP A 176 12.62 -11.32 12.14
C ASP A 176 11.63 -11.82 13.20
N GLN A 177 10.96 -12.94 12.94
CA GLN A 177 10.00 -13.57 13.86
C GLN A 177 10.60 -13.96 15.24
N SER A 178 11.85 -13.56 15.51
CA SER A 178 12.60 -13.74 16.75
C SER A 178 12.75 -12.47 17.60
N GLY A 179 12.17 -11.33 17.21
CA GLY A 179 12.18 -10.11 18.05
C GLY A 179 13.55 -9.47 18.26
N GLN A 180 14.59 -9.86 17.50
CA GLN A 180 15.91 -9.25 17.56
C GLN A 180 16.15 -8.35 16.34
N ARG A 181 16.34 -7.05 16.58
CA ARG A 181 16.80 -6.11 15.55
C ARG A 181 18.23 -6.49 15.14
N GLN A 182 18.43 -6.94 13.90
CA GLN A 182 19.78 -7.03 13.33
C GLN A 182 20.27 -5.61 13.01
N HIS A 183 20.95 -4.97 13.95
CA HIS A 183 21.83 -3.86 13.63
C HIS A 183 23.03 -4.42 12.86
N ARG A 184 23.00 -4.35 11.53
CA ARG A 184 24.24 -4.36 10.75
C ARG A 184 24.82 -2.96 10.79
N ALA A 185 25.90 -2.80 11.55
CA ALA A 185 26.73 -1.60 11.52
C ALA A 185 27.20 -1.35 10.08
N ALA A 186 27.11 -0.08 9.67
CA ALA A 186 27.67 0.44 8.43
C ALA A 186 29.19 0.26 8.38
#